data_AF-A0A4W4F2S2-F1
#
_entry.id   AF-A0A4W4F2S2-F1
#
_cell.length_a   1.000
_cell.length_b   1.000
_cell.length_c   1.000
_cell.angle_alpha   90.00
_cell.angle_beta   90.00
_cell.angle_gamma   90.00
#
_symmetry.space_group_name_H-M   'P 1'
#
loop_
_entity.id
_entity.type
_entity.pdbx_description
1 polymer ?
#
loop_
_entity_poly.entity_id
_entity_poly.type
_entity_poly.pdbx_seq_one_letter_code
_entity_poly.pdbx_strand_id
1 'polypeptide(L)' 'MTFPKRIMNTGGAKQGHCVSKDKAIRRFGTRDMVEASEVGDIPEASVFDVEESYLYVQLHYCESCTIHSGEVVRN' A
#
# COMPACT_ATOMS: atom_id res chain seq x y z
N MET A 1 -19.34 0.44 -28.83
CA MET A 1 -19.95 0.84 -27.54
C MET A 1 -18.84 1.01 -26.53
N THR A 2 -18.30 2.21 -26.42
CA THR A 2 -17.25 2.54 -25.44
C THR A 2 -17.93 2.59 -24.08
N PHE A 3 -17.70 1.59 -23.23
CA PHE A 3 -18.17 1.64 -21.85
C PHE A 3 -17.61 2.92 -21.22
N PRO A 4 -18.45 3.85 -20.74
CA PRO A 4 -17.94 5.00 -20.03
C PRO A 4 -17.14 4.43 -18.86
N LYS A 5 -15.85 4.78 -18.77
CA LYS A 5 -15.04 4.46 -17.60
C LYS A 5 -15.77 5.07 -16.41
N ARG A 6 -16.56 4.26 -15.70
CA ARG A 6 -17.19 4.67 -14.45
C ARG A 6 -16.02 5.01 -13.55
N ILE A 7 -15.80 6.29 -13.32
CA ILE A 7 -14.71 6.79 -12.49
C ILE A 7 -15.00 6.29 -11.08
N MET A 8 -14.42 5.15 -10.74
CA MET A 8 -14.55 4.57 -9.40
C MET A 8 -13.72 5.45 -8.47
N ASN A 9 -14.36 6.02 -7.44
CA ASN A 9 -13.64 6.73 -6.41
C ASN A 9 -12.96 5.70 -5.50
N THR A 10 -11.65 5.82 -5.34
CA THR A 10 -10.91 5.02 -4.36
C THR A 10 -10.91 5.79 -3.05
N GLY A 11 -11.31 5.14 -1.95
CA GLY A 11 -11.13 5.71 -0.62
C GLY A 11 -9.63 5.80 -0.34
N GLY A 12 -9.12 7.00 -0.10
CA GLY A 12 -7.71 7.19 0.26
C GLY A 12 -7.35 6.43 1.54
N ALA A 13 -6.19 5.79 1.58
CA ALA A 13 -5.79 4.92 2.70
C ALA A 13 -5.54 5.67 4.02
N LYS A 14 -5.30 7.00 3.97
CA LYS A 14 -4.98 7.82 5.15
C LYS A 14 -6.07 8.80 5.57
N GLN A 15 -6.99 9.12 4.68
CA GLN A 15 -8.15 9.96 4.98
C GLN A 15 -9.23 9.58 3.97
N GLY A 16 -10.47 9.35 4.43
CA GLY A 16 -11.62 8.89 3.64
C GLY A 16 -12.10 9.85 2.54
N HIS A 17 -11.21 10.64 1.97
CA HIS A 17 -11.42 11.40 0.76
C HIS A 17 -11.64 10.44 -0.42
N CYS A 18 -12.80 10.60 -1.05
CA CYS A 18 -13.09 10.03 -2.35
C CYS A 18 -12.23 10.76 -3.39
N VAL A 19 -11.20 10.08 -3.91
CA VAL A 19 -10.42 10.57 -5.05
C VAL A 19 -10.69 9.65 -6.23
N SER A 20 -10.88 10.24 -7.43
CA SER A 20 -11.01 9.45 -8.64
C SER A 20 -9.78 8.56 -8.83
N LYS A 21 -10.00 7.30 -9.23
CA LYS A 21 -8.91 6.34 -9.42
C LYS A 21 -7.83 6.80 -10.41
N ASP A 22 -8.19 7.62 -11.40
CA ASP A 22 -7.27 8.20 -12.38
C ASP A 22 -6.42 9.36 -11.81
N LYS A 23 -6.90 10.04 -10.77
CA LYS A 23 -6.19 11.14 -10.10
C LYS A 23 -5.41 10.67 -8.86
N ALA A 24 -5.84 9.56 -8.26
CA ALA A 24 -5.18 9.02 -7.07
C ALA A 24 -3.73 8.62 -7.38
N ILE A 25 -2.80 9.05 -6.53
CA ILE A 25 -1.41 8.62 -6.61
C ILE A 25 -1.33 7.22 -6.03
N ARG A 26 -0.99 6.24 -6.87
CA ARG A 26 -0.93 4.83 -6.49
C ARG A 26 0.51 4.44 -6.22
N ARG A 27 0.78 3.90 -5.03
CA ARG A 27 2.07 3.37 -4.64
C ARG A 27 1.93 1.87 -4.38
N PHE A 28 2.79 1.10 -5.02
CA PHE A 28 2.95 -0.31 -4.70
C PHE A 28 4.13 -0.43 -3.74
N GLY A 29 3.90 -1.11 -2.62
CA GLY A 29 4.94 -1.43 -1.66
C GLY A 29 4.87 -2.91 -1.32
N THR A 30 6.03 -3.54 -1.30
CA THR A 30 6.23 -4.80 -0.59
C THR A 30 6.68 -4.45 0.82
N ARG A 31 6.04 -5.04 1.82
CA ARG A 31 6.45 -4.92 3.23
C ARG A 31 6.52 -6.31 3.82
N ASP A 32 7.46 -6.54 4.71
CA ASP A 32 7.51 -7.78 5.47
C ASP A 32 6.32 -7.83 6.44
N MET A 33 5.80 -9.04 6.70
CA MET A 33 4.78 -9.22 7.75
C MET A 33 5.34 -9.06 9.14
N VAL A 34 6.65 -9.28 9.28
CA VAL A 34 7.37 -9.30 10.54
C VAL A 34 8.36 -8.15 10.53
N GLU A 35 8.51 -7.47 11.66
CA GLU A 35 9.52 -6.42 11.80
C GLU A 35 10.94 -7.02 11.73
N ALA A 36 11.90 -6.26 11.21
CA ALA A 36 13.26 -6.77 10.96
C ALA A 36 13.96 -7.35 12.20
N SER A 37 13.56 -6.93 13.40
CA SER A 37 14.08 -7.49 14.65
C SER A 37 13.56 -8.90 14.96
N GLU A 38 12.36 -9.24 14.51
CA GLU A 38 11.67 -10.49 14.84
C GLU A 38 11.79 -11.55 13.73
N VAL A 39 12.37 -11.19 12.58
CA VAL A 39 12.58 -12.09 11.42
C VAL A 39 13.33 -13.37 11.82
N GLY A 40 14.25 -13.30 12.78
CA GLY A 40 14.98 -14.46 13.29
C GLY A 40 14.25 -15.25 14.38
N ASP A 41 13.38 -14.60 15.16
CA ASP A 41 12.68 -15.23 16.30
C ASP A 41 11.52 -16.11 15.84
N ILE A 42 10.82 -15.68 14.80
CA ILE A 42 9.66 -16.39 14.24
C ILE A 42 10.01 -17.82 13.76
N PRO A 43 11.06 -18.05 12.94
CA PRO A 43 11.41 -19.40 12.50
C PRO A 43 11.90 -20.31 13.63
N GLU A 44 12.54 -19.76 14.67
CA GLU A 44 12.96 -20.53 15.85
C GLU A 44 11.76 -20.98 16.71
N ALA A 45 10.74 -20.12 16.83
CA ALA A 45 9.54 -20.42 17.59
C ALA A 45 8.52 -21.28 16.82
N SER A 46 8.61 -21.34 15.49
CA SER A 46 7.64 -22.05 14.67
C SER A 46 7.98 -23.54 14.49
N VAL A 47 6.96 -24.39 14.61
CA VAL A 47 7.06 -25.84 14.34
C VAL A 47 7.19 -26.13 12.83
N PHE A 48 6.78 -25.18 11.99
CA PHE A 48 6.91 -25.25 10.54
C PHE A 48 8.07 -24.39 10.08
N ASP A 49 8.69 -24.75 8.96
CA ASP A 49 9.66 -23.89 8.29
C ASP A 49 8.90 -22.71 7.67
N VAL A 50 8.93 -21.56 8.36
CA VAL A 50 8.24 -20.35 7.94
C VAL A 50 9.18 -19.57 7.03
N GLU A 51 8.97 -19.71 5.72
CA GLU A 51 9.58 -18.81 4.74
C GLU A 51 9.11 -17.37 4.99
N GLU A 52 10.02 -16.40 4.80
CA GLU A 52 9.70 -14.98 4.92
C GLU A 52 8.50 -14.62 4.06
N SER A 53 7.55 -13.94 4.70
CA SER A 53 6.23 -13.77 4.14
C SER A 53 5.93 -12.28 3.96
N TYR A 54 5.68 -11.91 2.70
CA TYR A 54 5.59 -10.52 2.26
C TYR A 54 4.13 -10.08 2.04
N LEU A 55 3.84 -8.83 2.42
CA LEU A 55 2.62 -8.11 2.12
C LEU A 55 2.81 -7.21 0.91
N TYR A 56 2.05 -7.50 -0.15
CA TYR A 56 1.91 -6.63 -1.30
C TYR A 56 0.74 -5.67 -1.09
N VAL A 57 1.05 -4.39 -0.89
CA VAL A 57 0.02 -3.37 -0.61
C VAL A 57 0.01 -2.34 -1.73
N GLN A 58 -1.19 -2.05 -2.24
CA GLN A 58 -1.43 -0.89 -3.10
C GLN A 58 -2.03 0.25 -2.28
N LEU A 59 -1.22 1.26 -2.00
CA LEU A 59 -1.66 2.47 -1.29
C LEU A 59 -2.16 3.51 -2.28
N HIS A 60 -3.30 4.10 -1.97
CA HIS A 60 -3.94 5.18 -2.71
C HIS A 60 -3.88 6.47 -1.89
N TYR A 61 -3.19 7.47 -2.41
CA TYR A 61 -3.06 8.77 -1.77
C TYR A 61 -3.77 9.88 -2.55
N CYS A 62 -4.32 10.82 -1.80
CA CYS A 62 -4.76 12.10 -2.33
C CYS A 62 -3.55 13.03 -2.54
N GLU A 63 -3.66 14.00 -3.44
CA GLU A 63 -2.57 14.94 -3.76
C GLU A 63 -2.02 15.67 -2.53
N SER A 64 -2.90 16.15 -1.64
CA SER A 64 -2.52 16.79 -0.39
C SER A 64 -1.90 15.81 0.61
N CYS A 65 -2.40 14.57 0.66
CA CYS A 65 -1.92 13.50 1.52
C CYS A 65 -0.46 13.15 1.22
N THR A 66 -0.08 13.15 -0.06
CA THR A 66 1.29 12.83 -0.49
C THR A 66 2.30 13.88 -0.03
N ILE A 67 1.92 15.17 -0.10
CA ILE A 67 2.76 16.28 0.37
C ILE A 67 2.95 16.22 1.88
N HIS A 68 1.88 15.95 2.64
CA HIS A 68 1.92 15.85 4.10
C HIS A 68 2.67 14.62 4.60
N SER A 69 2.53 13.48 3.92
CA SER A 69 3.20 12.25 4.32
C SER A 69 4.70 12.25 3.98
N GLY A 70 5.20 13.28 3.29
CA GLY A 70 6.60 13.37 2.85
C GLY A 70 7.00 12.30 1.83
N GLU A 71 6.04 11.51 1.32
CA GLU A 71 6.29 10.51 0.28
C GLU A 71 6.53 11.23 -1.04
N VAL A 72 7.80 11.50 -1.35
CA VAL A 72 8.21 12.27 -2.51
C VAL A 72 7.72 11.60 -3.80
N VAL A 73 6.96 12.33 -4.62
CA VAL A 73 6.72 11.97 -6.02
C VAL A 73 8.01 12.23 -6.78
N ARG A 74 8.91 11.24 -6.80
CA ARG A 74 10.06 11.26 -7.69
C ARG A 74 9.56 10.99 -9.11
N ASN A 75 9.80 11.95 -10.02
CA ASN A 75 9.57 11.85 -11.45
C ASN A 75 10.52 10.81 -12.05
#